data_AF-A0A5T9SNL7-F1
#
_entry.id   AF-A0A5T9SNL7-F1
#
_cell.length_a   1.000
_cell.length_b   1.000
_cell.length_c   1.000
_cell.angle_alpha   90.00
_cell.angle_beta   90.00
_cell.angle_gamma   90.00
#
_symmetry.space_group_name_H-M   'P 1'
#
loop_
_entity.id
_entity.type
_entity.pdbx_description
1 polymer ?
#
loop_
_entity_poly.entity_id
_entity_poly.type
_entity_poly.pdbx_seq_one_letter_code
_entity_poly.pdbx_strand_id
1 'polypeptide(L)'
;MSKEQEIAGLEYQLAGNKEIVSRAEDVRKLCENRLFRKVILEQFCEKECARYVQESGDPLLTAEQRADALAMAQAAGHIRRWLDISMRLGDQAIGTIERVQEMLDTVRAEPDEDEEVIQD
;
A
#
# COMPACT_ATOMS: atom_id res chain seq x y z
N MET A 1 25.70 14.73 10.68
CA MET A 1 25.74 13.63 9.69
C MET A 1 26.52 14.16 8.51
N SER A 2 27.29 13.34 7.81
CA SER A 2 27.91 13.83 6.57
C SER A 2 26.85 14.00 5.47
N LYS A 3 27.10 14.90 4.53
CA LYS A 3 26.28 15.09 3.33
C LYS A 3 26.03 13.77 2.58
N GLU A 4 27.06 12.93 2.48
CA GLU A 4 26.95 11.59 1.90
C GLU A 4 25.95 10.69 2.65
N GLN A 5 25.94 10.73 3.98
CA GLN A 5 24.99 9.97 4.80
C GLN A 5 23.56 10.47 4.62
N GLU A 6 23.39 11.78 4.45
CA GLU A 6 22.07 12.38 4.19
C GLU A 6 21.54 12.01 2.80
N ILE A 7 22.37 12.13 1.76
CA ILE A 7 22.04 11.69 0.40
C ILE A 7 21.64 10.21 0.39
N ALA A 8 22.44 9.34 1.01
CA ALA A 8 22.14 7.91 1.09
C ALA A 8 20.79 7.63 1.80
N GLY A 9 20.50 8.37 2.87
CA GLY A 9 19.23 8.26 3.59
C GLY A 9 18.02 8.70 2.77
N LEU A 10 18.16 9.77 1.97
CA LEU A 10 17.12 10.25 1.06
C LEU A 10 16.92 9.30 -0.13
N GLU A 11 18.01 8.77 -0.71
CA GLU A 11 17.94 7.78 -1.79
C GLU A 11 17.26 6.48 -1.34
N TYR A 12 17.53 6.02 -0.11
CA TYR A 12 16.86 4.87 0.48
C TYR A 12 15.35 5.11 0.63
N GLN A 13 14.95 6.28 1.13
CA GLN A 13 13.53 6.66 1.24
C GLN A 13 12.86 6.74 -0.14
N LEU A 14 13.56 7.30 -1.14
CA LEU A 14 13.06 7.40 -2.50
C LEU A 14 12.82 6.03 -3.10
N ALA A 15 13.76 5.10 -2.95
CA ALA A 15 13.63 3.72 -3.42
C ALA A 15 12.42 3.01 -2.78
N GLY A 16 12.30 3.09 -1.44
CA GLY A 16 11.19 2.46 -0.73
C GLY A 16 9.82 3.01 -1.14
N ASN A 17 9.69 4.33 -1.35
CA ASN A 17 8.43 4.91 -1.83
C ASN A 17 8.10 4.50 -3.27
N LYS A 18 9.11 4.40 -4.15
CA LYS A 18 8.92 3.91 -5.53
C LYS A 18 8.39 2.47 -5.56
N GLU A 19 8.86 1.61 -4.66
CA GLU A 19 8.32 0.25 -4.51
C GLU A 19 6.85 0.24 -4.08
N ILE A 20 6.47 1.13 -3.15
CA ILE A 20 5.08 1.28 -2.72
C ILE A 20 4.18 1.70 -3.89
N VAL A 21 4.62 2.66 -4.70
CA VAL A 21 3.89 3.10 -5.91
C VAL A 21 3.76 1.95 -6.92
N SER A 22 4.86 1.26 -7.22
CA SER A 22 4.83 0.12 -8.16
C SER A 22 3.85 -0.96 -7.71
N ARG A 23 3.83 -1.30 -6.42
CA ARG A 23 2.88 -2.28 -5.88
C ARG A 23 1.43 -1.79 -5.98
N ALA A 24 1.18 -0.51 -5.73
CA ALA A 24 -0.15 0.07 -5.85
C ALA A 24 -0.67 0.02 -7.30
N GLU A 25 0.19 0.27 -8.28
CA GLU A 25 -0.15 0.13 -9.70
C GLU A 25 -0.52 -1.32 -10.07
N ASP A 26 0.23 -2.30 -9.57
CA ASP A 26 -0.07 -3.71 -9.81
C ASP A 26 -1.40 -4.13 -9.17
N VAL A 27 -1.71 -3.62 -7.98
CA VAL A 27 -3.03 -3.81 -7.35
C VAL A 27 -4.14 -3.18 -8.18
N ARG A 28 -3.92 -1.98 -8.73
CA ARG A 28 -4.90 -1.30 -9.59
C ARG A 28 -5.17 -2.09 -10.86
N LYS A 29 -4.11 -2.58 -11.54
CA LYS A 29 -4.22 -3.48 -12.71
C LYS A 29 -4.95 -4.78 -12.36
N LEU A 30 -4.67 -5.38 -11.21
CA LEU A 30 -5.36 -6.58 -10.75
C LEU A 30 -6.86 -6.33 -10.54
N CYS A 31 -7.23 -5.18 -9.97
CA CYS A 31 -8.63 -4.80 -9.76
C CYS A 31 -9.38 -4.46 -11.06
N GLU A 32 -8.66 -4.07 -12.11
CA GLU A 32 -9.19 -3.88 -13.46
C GLU A 32 -9.30 -5.20 -14.25
N ASN A 33 -8.60 -6.26 -13.83
CA ASN A 33 -8.69 -7.56 -14.46
C ASN A 33 -10.13 -8.12 -14.36
N ARG A 34 -10.72 -8.43 -15.52
CA ARG A 34 -12.11 -8.91 -15.64
C ARG A 34 -12.40 -10.17 -14.83
N LEU A 35 -11.48 -11.14 -14.81
CA LEU A 35 -11.70 -12.39 -14.09
C LEU A 35 -11.56 -12.18 -12.58
N PHE A 36 -10.57 -11.40 -12.15
CA PHE A 36 -10.42 -11.05 -10.74
C PHE A 36 -11.65 -10.30 -10.21
N ARG A 37 -12.15 -9.32 -10.97
CA ARG A 37 -13.38 -8.61 -10.64
C ARG A 37 -14.57 -9.56 -10.51
N LYS A 38 -14.81 -10.41 -11.51
CA LYS A 38 -15.95 -11.32 -11.51
C LYS A 38 -15.89 -12.36 -10.38
N VAL A 39 -14.73 -12.96 -10.15
CA VAL A 39 -14.60 -14.11 -9.25
C VAL A 39 -14.29 -13.69 -7.82
N ILE A 40 -13.40 -12.71 -7.62
CA ILE A 40 -12.96 -12.32 -6.29
C ILE A 40 -13.78 -11.14 -5.79
N LEU A 41 -13.90 -10.05 -6.55
CA LEU A 41 -14.59 -8.85 -6.06
C LEU A 41 -16.11 -9.05 -6.01
N GLU A 42 -16.73 -9.51 -7.09
CA GLU A 42 -18.18 -9.67 -7.18
C GLU A 42 -18.64 -10.97 -6.49
N GLN A 43 -18.08 -12.13 -6.87
CA GLN A 43 -18.58 -13.40 -6.33
C GLN A 43 -18.16 -13.58 -4.86
N PHE A 44 -16.87 -13.56 -4.54
CA PHE A 44 -16.42 -13.80 -3.16
C PHE A 44 -16.74 -12.60 -2.23
N CYS A 45 -16.31 -11.38 -2.60
CA CYS A 45 -16.36 -10.26 -1.67
C CYS A 45 -17.76 -9.62 -1.52
N GLU A 46 -18.67 -9.79 -2.48
CA GLU A 46 -20.03 -9.24 -2.40
C GLU A 46 -21.07 -10.33 -2.18
N LYS A 47 -21.20 -11.27 -3.13
CA LYS A 47 -22.31 -12.25 -3.10
C LYS A 47 -22.13 -13.29 -2.00
N GLU A 48 -20.98 -13.94 -1.94
CA GLU A 48 -20.70 -14.95 -0.91
C GLU A 48 -20.56 -14.33 0.46
N CYS A 49 -19.92 -13.17 0.57
CA CYS A 49 -19.88 -12.40 1.81
C CYS A 49 -21.29 -12.19 2.40
N ALA A 50 -22.25 -11.74 1.59
CA ALA A 50 -23.63 -11.57 2.04
C ALA A 50 -24.28 -12.90 2.49
N ARG A 51 -24.04 -13.99 1.75
CA ARG A 51 -24.51 -15.34 2.13
C ARG A 51 -23.91 -15.78 3.47
N TYR A 52 -22.60 -15.63 3.65
CA TYR A 52 -21.90 -15.99 4.87
C TYR A 52 -22.36 -15.18 6.08
N VAL A 53 -22.67 -13.90 5.90
CA VAL A 53 -23.28 -13.08 6.97
C VAL A 53 -24.65 -13.64 7.37
N GLN A 54 -25.48 -14.03 6.41
CA GLN A 54 -26.78 -14.65 6.72
C GLN A 54 -26.61 -15.99 7.44
N GLU A 55 -25.72 -16.86 6.97
CA GLU A 55 -25.41 -18.15 7.59
C GLU A 55 -24.86 -17.99 9.01
N SER A 56 -24.06 -16.95 9.26
CA SER A 56 -23.55 -16.66 10.60
C SER A 56 -24.64 -16.34 11.64
N GLY A 57 -25.85 -16.03 11.19
CA GLY A 57 -27.03 -15.81 12.03
C GLY A 57 -28.04 -16.95 12.05
N ASP A 58 -27.81 -18.05 11.31
CA ASP A 58 -28.80 -19.12 11.15
C ASP A 58 -28.90 -20.02 12.41
N PRO A 59 -30.05 -20.04 13.11
CA PRO A 59 -30.23 -20.86 14.30
C PRO A 59 -30.24 -22.38 14.03
N LEU A 60 -30.40 -22.81 12.77
CA LEU A 60 -30.35 -24.22 12.40
C LEU A 60 -28.91 -24.76 12.30
N LEU A 61 -27.91 -23.87 12.24
CA LEU A 61 -26.49 -24.23 12.23
C LEU A 61 -25.92 -24.37 13.64
N THR A 62 -24.85 -25.15 13.78
CA THR A 62 -24.08 -25.21 15.02
C THR A 62 -23.36 -23.88 15.29
N ALA A 63 -22.95 -23.66 16.53
CA ALA A 63 -22.19 -22.45 16.88
C ALA A 63 -20.86 -22.36 16.09
N GLU A 64 -20.21 -23.49 15.85
CA GLU A 64 -18.98 -23.58 15.06
C GLU A 64 -19.22 -23.19 13.60
N GLN A 65 -20.26 -23.76 12.97
CA GLN A 65 -20.62 -23.41 11.58
C GLN A 65 -20.94 -21.93 11.41
N ARG A 66 -21.64 -21.32 12.38
CA ARG A 66 -21.92 -19.87 12.36
C ARG A 66 -20.65 -19.03 12.49
N ALA A 67 -19.72 -19.46 13.34
CA ALA A 67 -18.44 -18.79 13.53
C ALA A 67 -17.58 -18.86 12.26
N ASP A 68 -17.52 -20.02 11.60
CA ASP A 68 -16.82 -20.20 10.34
C ASP A 68 -17.42 -19.33 9.23
N ALA A 69 -18.74 -19.27 9.13
CA ALA A 69 -19.41 -18.37 8.19
C ALA A 69 -19.05 -16.91 8.46
N LEU A 70 -19.05 -16.45 9.71
CA LEU A 70 -18.64 -15.10 10.04
C LEU A 70 -17.18 -14.83 9.66
N ALA A 71 -16.27 -15.78 9.92
CA ALA A 71 -14.86 -15.65 9.55
C ALA A 71 -14.67 -15.51 8.02
N MET A 72 -15.46 -16.27 7.23
CA MET A 72 -15.44 -16.16 5.78
C MET A 72 -15.94 -14.79 5.27
N ALA A 73 -17.01 -14.27 5.86
CA ALA A 73 -17.48 -12.91 5.55
C ALA A 73 -16.44 -11.84 5.92
N GLN A 74 -15.76 -11.98 7.05
CA GLN A 74 -14.71 -11.06 7.47
C GLN A 74 -13.50 -11.11 6.54
N ALA A 75 -13.11 -12.30 6.06
CA ALA A 75 -12.02 -12.46 5.10
C ALA A 75 -12.28 -11.67 3.80
N ALA A 76 -13.49 -11.72 3.27
CA ALA A 76 -13.92 -10.87 2.14
C ALA A 76 -13.72 -9.37 2.42
N GLY A 77 -14.14 -8.91 3.60
CA GLY A 77 -13.95 -7.52 4.03
C GLY A 77 -12.46 -7.13 4.16
N HIS A 78 -11.63 -8.01 4.71
CA HIS A 78 -10.20 -7.79 4.86
C HIS A 78 -9.48 -7.69 3.52
N ILE A 79 -9.81 -8.54 2.54
CA ILE A 79 -9.24 -8.46 1.20
C ILE A 79 -9.57 -7.12 0.54
N ARG A 80 -10.84 -6.72 0.53
CA ARG A 80 -11.24 -5.42 -0.04
C ARG A 80 -10.51 -4.26 0.62
N ARG A 81 -10.45 -4.25 1.96
CA ARG A 81 -9.74 -3.23 2.72
C ARG A 81 -8.25 -3.18 2.37
N TRP A 82 -7.60 -4.34 2.24
CA TRP A 82 -6.18 -4.39 1.92
C TRP A 82 -5.89 -3.85 0.51
N LEU A 83 -6.72 -4.19 -0.49
CA LEU A 83 -6.61 -3.64 -1.84
C LEU A 83 -6.76 -2.10 -1.83
N ASP A 84 -7.80 -1.59 -1.16
CA ASP A 84 -8.07 -0.16 -1.08
C ASP A 84 -6.97 0.62 -0.33
N ILE A 85 -6.44 0.05 0.76
CA ILE A 85 -5.32 0.66 1.49
C ILE A 85 -4.06 0.65 0.63
N SER A 86 -3.77 -0.44 -0.09
CA SER A 86 -2.58 -0.54 -0.93
C SER A 86 -2.55 0.53 -2.01
N MET A 87 -3.69 0.80 -2.66
CA MET A 87 -3.80 1.87 -3.64
C MET A 87 -3.61 3.26 -3.01
N ARG A 88 -4.26 3.53 -1.87
CA ARG A 88 -4.13 4.82 -1.16
C ARG A 88 -2.70 5.08 -0.67
N LEU A 89 -1.99 4.05 -0.22
CA LEU A 89 -0.59 4.16 0.17
C LEU A 89 0.28 4.53 -1.04
N GLY A 90 0.00 3.98 -2.22
CA GLY A 90 0.64 4.41 -3.46
C GLY A 90 0.41 5.88 -3.78
N ASP A 91 -0.85 6.32 -3.73
CA ASP A 91 -1.19 7.72 -4.01
C ASP A 91 -0.49 8.70 -3.03
N GLN A 92 -0.34 8.32 -1.76
CA GLN A 92 0.42 9.09 -0.76
C GLN A 92 1.94 9.06 -1.00
N ALA A 93 2.47 7.91 -1.44
CA ALA A 93 3.89 7.74 -1.72
C ALA A 93 4.33 8.61 -2.90
N ILE A 94 3.46 8.89 -3.88
CA ILE A 94 3.77 9.81 -5.00
C ILE A 94 4.14 11.21 -4.49
N GLY A 95 3.31 11.82 -3.63
CA GLY A 95 3.65 13.13 -3.07
C GLY A 95 4.88 13.09 -2.14
N THR A 96 5.14 11.94 -1.52
CA THR A 96 6.37 11.74 -0.73
C THR A 96 7.61 11.69 -1.62
N ILE A 97 7.53 11.03 -2.78
CA ILE A 97 8.62 10.94 -3.76
C ILE A 97 9.00 12.34 -4.25
N GLU A 98 8.02 13.17 -4.62
CA GLU A 98 8.27 14.54 -5.10
C GLU A 98 9.05 15.34 -4.05
N ARG A 99 8.55 15.36 -2.80
CA ARG A 99 9.22 16.05 -1.69
C ARG A 99 10.63 15.52 -1.41
N VAL A 100 10.81 14.20 -1.41
CA VAL A 100 12.14 13.59 -1.17
C VAL A 100 13.10 13.91 -2.30
N GLN A 101 12.63 13.97 -3.54
CA GLN A 101 13.44 14.35 -4.70
C GLN A 101 13.89 15.82 -4.61
N GLU A 102 13.00 16.74 -4.25
CA GLU A 102 13.34 18.16 -4.03
C GLU A 102 14.40 18.34 -2.93
N MET A 103 14.26 17.60 -1.83
CA MET A 103 15.27 17.59 -0.76
C MET A 103 16.61 17.05 -1.25
N LEU A 104 16.60 15.94 -2.00
CA LEU A 104 17.81 15.33 -2.54
C LEU A 104 18.54 16.27 -3.51
N ASP A 105 17.79 16.97 -4.36
CA ASP A 105 18.33 17.94 -5.30
C ASP A 105 18.94 19.14 -4.56
N THR A 106 18.33 19.57 -3.45
CA THR A 106 18.86 20.63 -2.58
C THR A 106 20.19 20.21 -1.95
N VAL A 107 20.24 19.06 -1.26
CA VAL A 107 21.46 18.56 -0.59
C VAL A 107 22.58 18.33 -1.61
N ARG A 108 22.27 17.86 -2.82
CA ARG A 108 23.28 17.68 -3.88
C ARG A 108 23.85 19.00 -4.41
N ALA A 109 23.09 20.09 -4.33
CA ALA A 109 23.51 21.41 -4.79
C ALA A 109 24.30 22.20 -3.72
N GLU A 110 24.23 21.81 -2.45
CA GLU A 110 25.01 22.44 -1.38
C GLU A 110 26.52 22.18 -1.61
N PRO A 111 27.39 23.17 -1.44
CA PRO A 111 28.84 22.94 -1.49
C PRO A 111 29.28 22.03 -0.33
N ASP A 112 30.35 21.27 -0.52
CA ASP A 112 30.91 20.47 0.58
C ASP A 112 31.50 21.41 1.64
N GLU A 113 31.25 21.15 2.92
CA GLU A 113 31.70 21.99 4.05
C GLU A 113 33.24 22.18 4.11
N ASP A 114 34.00 21.45 3.30
CA ASP A 114 35.46 21.51 3.20
C ASP A 114 35.98 22.52 2.13
N GLU A 115 35.12 23.19 1.36
CA GLU A 115 35.56 24.19 0.34
C GLU A 115 35.74 25.63 0.88
N GLU A 116 35.33 25.92 2.11
CA GLU A 116 35.64 27.19 2.78
C GLU A 116 36.89 27.04 3.67
N VAL A 117 38.09 27.26 3.11
CA VAL A 117 39.20 28.10 3.63
C VAL A 117 40.43 27.85 2.73
N ILE A 118 40.49 28.55 1.60
CA ILE A 118 41.78 29.07 1.09
C ILE A 118 41.56 30.57 0.90
N GLN A 119 41.76 31.34 1.97
CA GLN A 119 42.01 32.77 1.88
C GLN A 119 43.51 32.99 2.13
N ASP A 120 44.19 33.39 1.05
CA ASP A 120 45.46 34.12 0.89
C ASP A 120 46.63 33.88 1.87
#